data_AF-A0A7G7VKX1-F1
#
_entry.id   AF-A0A7G7VKX1-F1
#
_cell.length_a   1.000
_cell.length_b   1.000
_cell.length_c   1.000
_cell.angle_alpha   90.00
_cell.angle_beta   90.00
_cell.angle_gamma   90.00
#
_symmetry.space_group_name_H-M   'P 1'
#
loop_
_entity.id
_entity.type
_entity.pdbx_description
1 polymer ?
#
loop_
_entity_poly.entity_id
_entity_poly.type
_entity_poly.pdbx_seq_one_letter_code
_entity_poly.pdbx_strand_id
1 'polypeptide(L)' 'MATTEMTDDMVVQGARAAVRIALAKNKARGVSSVVYDRKTKTLYEIRSDGQRVPIRAECDGKRAEEA' A
#
# COMPACT_ATOMS: atom_id res chain seq x y z
N MET A 1 29.71 -3.33 -25.87
CA MET A 1 28.78 -2.95 -24.78
C MET A 1 28.03 -4.23 -24.41
N ALA A 2 28.35 -4.85 -23.27
CA ALA A 2 27.59 -6.02 -22.83
C ALA A 2 26.26 -5.50 -22.26
N THR A 3 25.14 -5.81 -22.90
CA THR A 3 23.83 -5.51 -22.35
C THR A 3 23.66 -6.43 -21.15
N THR A 4 23.75 -5.90 -19.93
CA THR A 4 23.36 -6.68 -18.75
C THR A 4 21.87 -6.98 -18.89
N GLU A 5 21.55 -8.23 -19.22
CA GLU A 5 20.17 -8.67 -19.29
C GLU A 5 19.53 -8.50 -17.91
N MET A 6 18.43 -7.75 -17.85
CA MET A 6 17.70 -7.57 -16.61
C MET A 6 17.04 -8.88 -16.23
N THR A 7 17.39 -9.41 -15.06
CA THR A 7 16.73 -10.59 -14.51
C THR A 7 15.40 -10.20 -13.87
N ASP A 8 14.47 -11.16 -13.79
CA ASP A 8 13.21 -10.97 -13.08
C ASP A 8 13.42 -10.51 -11.63
N ASP A 9 14.47 -11.03 -10.97
CA ASP A 9 14.80 -10.61 -9.60
C ASP A 9 15.18 -9.12 -9.54
N MET A 10 15.99 -8.62 -10.49
CA MET A 10 16.33 -7.20 -10.56
C MET A 10 15.09 -6.33 -10.79
N VAL A 11 14.15 -6.77 -11.63
CA VAL A 11 12.87 -6.08 -11.84
C VAL A 11 12.06 -6.02 -10.55
N VAL A 12 11.93 -7.15 -9.86
CA VAL A 12 11.19 -7.24 -8.59
C VAL A 12 11.83 -6.38 -7.50
N GLN A 13 13.16 -6.37 -7.40
CA GLN A 13 13.88 -5.52 -6.45
C GLN A 13 13.67 -4.04 -6.75
N GLY A 14 13.74 -3.64 -8.02
CA GLY A 14 13.46 -2.28 -8.47
C GLY A 14 12.04 -1.82 -8.13
N ALA A 15 11.05 -2.66 -8.43
CA ALA A 15 9.65 -2.38 -8.10
C ALA A 15 9.44 -2.21 -6.58
N ARG A 16 10.02 -3.10 -5.77
CA ARG A 16 9.96 -3.01 -4.30
C ARG A 16 10.63 -1.74 -3.77
N ALA A 17 11.75 -1.31 -4.36
CA ALA A 17 12.41 -0.07 -3.99
C ALA A 17 11.54 1.16 -4.31
N ALA A 18 10.95 1.22 -5.52
CA ALA A 18 10.06 2.29 -5.92
C ALA A 18 8.84 2.42 -5.00
N VAL A 19 8.21 1.30 -4.64
CA VAL A 19 7.07 1.29 -3.70
C VAL A 19 7.48 1.84 -2.32
N ARG A 20 8.64 1.42 -1.78
CA ARG A 20 9.13 1.94 -0.50
C ARG A 20 9.35 3.46 -0.52
N ILE A 21 9.91 3.99 -1.60
CA ILE A 21 10.12 5.43 -1.78
C ILE A 21 8.79 6.17 -1.81
N ALA A 22 7.81 5.66 -2.56
CA ALA A 22 6.48 6.26 -2.64
C ALA A 22 5.77 6.29 -1.26
N LEU A 23 5.83 5.19 -0.50
CA LEU A 23 5.25 5.12 0.85
C LEU A 23 5.93 6.10 1.82
N ALA A 24 7.26 6.22 1.77
CA ALA A 24 7.99 7.19 2.59
C ALA A 24 7.59 8.64 2.25
N LYS A 25 7.43 8.95 0.96
CA LYS A 25 6.95 10.26 0.49
C LYS A 25 5.52 10.54 0.96
N ASN A 26 4.63 9.55 0.92
CA ASN A 26 3.26 9.69 1.42
C ASN A 26 3.24 9.98 2.91
N LYS A 27 4.05 9.25 3.70
CA LYS A 27 4.21 9.51 5.14
C LYS A 27 4.67 10.93 5.42
N ALA A 28 5.69 11.41 4.71
CA ALA A 28 6.19 12.78 4.85
C ALA A 28 5.16 13.86 4.47
N ARG A 29 4.17 13.50 3.64
CA ARG A 29 3.07 14.39 3.23
C ARG A 29 1.81 14.24 4.07
N GLY A 30 1.82 13.37 5.08
CA GLY A 30 0.64 13.08 5.90
C GLY A 30 -0.46 12.34 5.13
N VAL A 31 -0.12 11.65 4.03
CA VAL A 31 -1.06 10.85 3.24
C VAL A 31 -1.06 9.43 3.80
N SER A 32 -2.24 8.94 4.19
CA SER A 32 -2.39 7.55 4.64
C SER A 32 -2.15 6.55 3.51
N SER A 33 -1.76 5.34 3.86
CA SER A 33 -1.48 4.27 2.88
C SER A 33 -2.19 2.99 3.30
N VAL A 34 -2.62 2.18 2.33
CA VAL A 34 -3.30 0.91 2.62
C VAL A 34 -2.34 -0.26 2.40
N VAL A 35 -2.28 -1.17 3.37
CA VAL A 35 -1.47 -2.39 3.31
C VAL A 35 -2.38 -3.60 3.46
N TYR A 36 -2.28 -4.52 2.51
CA TYR A 36 -2.95 -5.81 2.58
C TYR A 36 -2.08 -6.82 3.32
N ASP A 37 -2.61 -7.40 4.38
CA ASP A 37 -1.99 -8.52 5.09
C ASP A 37 -2.51 -9.84 4.51
N ARG A 38 -1.65 -10.57 3.80
CA ARG A 38 -2.05 -11.82 3.14
C ARG A 38 -2.37 -12.96 4.12
N LYS A 39 -1.83 -12.92 5.35
CA LYS A 39 -2.02 -13.98 6.36
C LYS A 39 -3.42 -13.91 6.95
N THR A 40 -3.83 -12.72 7.37
CA THR A 40 -5.14 -12.42 7.96
C THR A 40 -6.18 -12.05 6.90
N LYS A 41 -5.76 -11.92 5.63
CA LYS A 41 -6.57 -11.43 4.51
C LYS A 41 -7.25 -10.10 4.78
N THR A 42 -6.63 -9.25 5.61
CA THR A 42 -7.21 -7.99 6.09
C THR A 42 -6.47 -6.80 5.49
N LEU A 43 -7.24 -5.79 5.07
CA LEU A 43 -6.71 -4.50 4.65
C LEU A 43 -6.49 -3.64 5.89
N TYR A 44 -5.35 -2.96 5.97
CA TYR A 44 -5.03 -2.04 7.05
C TYR A 44 -4.71 -0.68 6.47
N GLU A 45 -5.27 0.37 7.05
CA GLU A 45 -4.80 1.73 6.85
C GLU A 45 -3.59 1.98 7.76
N ILE A 46 -2.49 2.41 7.17
CA ILE A 46 -1.33 3.00 7.83
C ILE A 46 -1.59 4.50 7.85
N ARG A 47 -1.94 5.03 9.01
CA ARG A 47 -2.07 6.47 9.23
C ARG A 47 -0.70 7.15 9.23
N SER A 48 -0.69 8.46 9.11
CA SER A 48 0.51 9.29 9.04
C SER A 48 1.40 9.20 10.29
N ASP A 49 0.79 8.91 11.44
CA ASP A 49 1.44 8.63 12.73
C ASP A 49 2.06 7.21 12.81
N GLY A 50 1.81 6.36 11.81
CA GLY A 50 2.25 4.97 11.77
C GLY A 50 1.30 3.98 12.42
N GLN A 51 0.14 4.43 12.93
CA GLN A 51 -0.87 3.53 13.48
C GLN A 51 -1.47 2.66 12.37
N ARG A 52 -1.59 1.36 12.64
CA ARG A 52 -2.28 0.38 11.78
C ARG A 52 -3.73 0.22 12.25
N VAL A 53 -4.66 0.64 11.41
CA VAL A 53 -6.10 0.50 11.67
C VAL A 53 -6.68 -0.50 10.68
N PRO A 54 -7.33 -1.60 11.12
CA PRO A 54 -7.97 -2.54 10.20
C PRO A 54 -9.11 -1.83 9.46
N ILE A 55 -9.07 -1.89 8.14
CA ILE A 55 -10.17 -1.46 7.29
C ILE A 55 -11.15 -2.63 7.26
N ARG A 56 -12.28 -2.47 7.98
CA ARG A 56 -13.44 -3.33 7.74
C ARG A 56 -14.02 -2.91 6.40
N ALA A 57 -13.92 -3.77 5.40
CA ALA A 57 -14.77 -3.65 4.23
C ALA A 57 -16.19 -4.04 4.66
N GLU A 58 -16.91 -3.11 5.26
CA GLU A 58 -18.36 -3.13 5.14
C GLU A 58 -18.62 -2.86 3.65
N CYS A 59 -18.73 -3.93 2.86
CA CYS A 59 -19.37 -3.85 1.55
C CYS A 59 -20.87 -3.62 1.79
N ASP A 60 -21.25 -2.54 2.45
CA ASP A 60 -22.63 -2.13 2.60
C ASP A 60 -23.06 -1.49 1.29
N GLY A 61 -23.74 -2.29 0.47
CA GLY A 61 -24.63 -1.80 -0.57
C GLY A 61 -25.83 -1.05 -0.01
N LYS A 62 -25.62 -0.04 0.85
CA LYS A 62 -26.65 0.89 1.31
C LYS A 62 -26.05 2.28 1.43
N ARG A 63 -26.23 3.08 0.39
CA ARG A 63 -26.29 4.54 0.55
C ARG A 63 -27.37 4.81 1.59
N ALA A 64 -26.97 5.40 2.71
CA ALA A 64 -27.88 6.10 3.58
C ALA A 64 -28.45 7.28 2.78
N GLU A 65 -29.66 7.10 2.27
CA GLU A 65 -30.58 8.22 2.11
C GLU A 65 -30.94 8.67 3.53
N GLU A 66 -30.40 9.80 3.96
CA GLU A 66 -31.03 10.78 4.85
C GLU A 66 -30.00 11.85 5.24
N ALA A 67 -30.07 12.99 4.56
CA ALA A 67 -29.94 14.34 5.11
C ALA A 67 -30.49 15.34 4.09
#